data_AF-B1H393-F1
#
_entry.id   AF-B1H393-F1
#
_cell.length_a   1.000
_cell.length_b   1.000
_cell.length_c   1.000
_cell.angle_alpha   90.00
_cell.angle_beta   90.00
_cell.angle_gamma   90.00
#
_symmetry.space_group_name_H-M   'P 1'
#
loop_
_entity.id
_entity.type
_entity.pdbx_description
1 polymer ?
#
loop_
_entity_poly.entity_id
_entity_poly.type
_entity_poly.pdbx_seq_one_letter_code
_entity_poly.pdbx_strand_id
1 'polypeptide(L)'
;MASEAEQETKLCGNCKRDIPLSNFTIHEIHCKRNLSVCDVCKEPVPTADMEEHLATEHMPVTCKCKMTMEKAFLEEHKVIMNTYITRSVLTLGIRDLY
;
A
#
# COMPACT_ATOMS: atom_id res chain seq x y z
N MET A 1 35.02 26.85 2.20
CA MET A 1 33.56 26.87 1.94
C MET A 1 33.35 26.12 0.64
N ALA A 2 32.99 24.84 0.73
CA ALA A 2 32.77 24.02 -0.45
C ALA A 2 31.39 24.37 -1.01
N SER A 3 31.37 24.84 -2.25
CA SER A 3 30.17 25.00 -3.05
C SER A 3 29.41 23.67 -3.08
N GLU A 4 28.25 23.62 -2.42
CA GLU A 4 27.22 22.66 -2.75
C GLU A 4 26.91 22.87 -4.23
N ALA A 5 27.45 21.98 -5.07
CA ALA A 5 27.02 21.88 -6.44
C ALA A 5 25.52 21.61 -6.35
N GLU A 6 24.72 22.60 -6.71
CA GLU A 6 23.30 22.48 -6.98
C GLU A 6 23.18 21.47 -8.13
N GLN A 7 23.22 20.19 -7.80
CA GLN A 7 23.02 19.13 -8.76
C GLN A 7 21.56 19.24 -9.16
N GLU A 8 21.29 19.93 -10.27
CA GLU A 8 19.96 20.05 -10.83
C GLU A 8 19.33 18.66 -10.87
N THR A 9 18.20 18.49 -10.19
CA THR A 9 17.45 17.25 -10.14
C THR A 9 16.20 17.36 -11.01
N LYS A 10 15.74 16.22 -11.50
CA LYS A 10 14.50 16.08 -12.27
C LYS A 10 13.68 14.92 -11.73
N LEU A 11 12.38 15.15 -11.58
CA LEU A 11 11.43 14.15 -11.14
C LEU A 11 11.25 13.06 -12.21
N CYS A 12 11.44 11.81 -11.83
CA CYS A 12 11.15 10.66 -12.68
C CYS A 12 9.63 10.40 -12.73
N GLY A 13 9.04 10.37 -13.92
CA GLY A 13 7.60 10.08 -14.08
C GLY A 13 7.18 8.64 -13.76
N ASN A 14 8.11 7.69 -13.69
CA ASN A 14 7.82 6.29 -13.35
C ASN A 14 7.91 6.07 -11.83
N CYS A 15 9.09 6.31 -11.22
CA CYS A 15 9.26 6.08 -9.79
C CYS A 15 8.95 7.28 -8.87
N LYS A 16 8.59 8.44 -9.44
CA LYS A 16 8.25 9.67 -8.70
C LYS A 16 9.34 10.15 -7.73
N ARG A 17 10.62 9.86 -8.03
CA ARG A 17 11.79 10.33 -7.25
C ARG A 17 12.56 11.42 -7.98
N ASP A 18 13.18 12.31 -7.23
CA ASP A 18 14.10 13.32 -7.73
C ASP A 18 15.45 12.68 -8.08
N ILE A 19 15.85 12.81 -9.34
CA ILE A 19 17.07 12.19 -9.86
C ILE A 19 17.99 13.28 -10.41
N PRO A 20 19.28 13.31 -10.06
CA PRO A 20 20.22 14.29 -10.61
C PRO A 20 20.28 14.19 -12.13
N LEU A 21 20.26 15.33 -12.82
CA LEU A 21 20.24 15.44 -14.29
C LEU A 21 21.36 14.65 -14.93
N SER A 22 22.56 14.67 -14.33
CA SER A 22 23.74 13.91 -14.80
C SER A 22 23.48 12.41 -14.94
N ASN A 23 22.59 11.85 -14.12
CA ASN A 23 22.25 10.43 -14.11
C ASN A 23 20.82 10.14 -14.61
N PHE A 24 20.04 11.16 -14.99
CA PHE A 24 18.62 11.01 -15.33
C PHE A 24 18.41 10.05 -16.51
N THR A 25 19.21 10.15 -17.56
CA THR A 25 19.10 9.28 -18.74
C THR A 25 19.30 7.81 -18.38
N ILE A 26 20.34 7.50 -17.60
CA ILE A 26 20.63 6.13 -17.16
C ILE A 26 19.50 5.64 -16.26
N HIS A 27 19.11 6.45 -15.26
CA HIS A 27 18.00 6.14 -14.39
C HIS A 27 16.71 5.86 -15.17
N GLU A 28 16.33 6.69 -16.14
CA GLU A 28 15.08 6.52 -16.87
C GLU A 28 15.01 5.15 -17.56
N ILE A 29 16.12 4.73 -18.16
CA ILE A 29 16.20 3.44 -18.85
C ILE A 29 16.11 2.29 -17.84
N HIS A 30 16.81 2.36 -16.70
CA HIS A 30 16.77 1.32 -15.67
C HIS A 30 15.43 1.27 -14.93
N CYS A 31 14.89 2.43 -14.61
CA CYS A 31 13.62 2.62 -13.93
C CYS A 31 12.49 2.02 -14.77
N LYS A 32 12.38 2.38 -16.05
CA LYS A 32 11.34 1.83 -16.94
C LYS A 32 11.45 0.31 -17.16
N ARG A 33 12.66 -0.25 -17.10
CA ARG A 33 12.87 -1.69 -17.30
C ARG A 33 12.57 -2.53 -16.05
N ASN A 34 12.86 -1.99 -14.86
CA ASN A 34 12.82 -2.76 -13.62
C ASN A 34 11.66 -2.37 -12.69
N LEU A 35 11.09 -1.17 -12.84
CA LEU A 35 9.97 -0.68 -12.05
C LEU A 35 8.74 -0.51 -12.95
N SER A 36 7.63 -1.07 -12.50
CA SER A 36 6.30 -0.88 -13.06
C SER A 36 5.40 -0.24 -12.01
N VAL A 37 4.46 0.59 -12.45
CA VAL A 37 3.52 1.23 -11.53
C VAL A 37 2.33 0.31 -11.35
N CYS A 38 2.01 -0.03 -10.11
CA CYS A 38 0.83 -0.86 -9.80
C CYS A 38 -0.44 -0.14 -10.21
N ASP A 39 -1.35 -0.82 -10.91
CA ASP A 39 -2.59 -0.21 -11.37
C ASP A 39 -3.61 0.04 -10.26
N VAL A 40 -3.46 -0.62 -9.11
CA VAL A 40 -4.37 -0.51 -7.96
C VAL A 40 -3.97 0.63 -7.03
N CYS A 41 -2.76 0.59 -6.44
CA CYS A 41 -2.29 1.63 -5.52
C CYS A 41 -1.52 2.79 -6.18
N LYS A 42 -1.18 2.67 -7.48
CA LYS A 42 -0.36 3.66 -8.22
C LYS A 42 1.04 3.90 -7.63
N GLU A 43 1.57 2.91 -6.93
CA GLU A 43 2.93 2.89 -6.41
C GLU A 43 3.90 2.22 -7.38
N PRO A 44 5.16 2.70 -7.47
CA PRO A 44 6.20 2.06 -8.27
C PRO A 44 6.71 0.80 -7.57
N VAL A 45 6.48 -0.36 -8.17
CA VAL A 45 6.87 -1.68 -7.66
C VAL A 45 7.85 -2.31 -8.65
N PRO A 46 8.88 -3.04 -8.20
CA PRO A 46 9.72 -3.79 -9.11
C PRO A 46 8.89 -4.78 -9.92
N THR A 47 9.11 -4.83 -11.24
CA THR A 47 8.35 -5.72 -12.14
C THR A 47 8.50 -7.20 -11.74
N ALA A 48 9.64 -7.57 -11.15
CA ALA A 48 9.87 -8.91 -10.62
C ALA A 48 8.98 -9.25 -9.41
N ASP A 49 8.62 -8.25 -8.61
CA ASP A 49 7.84 -8.38 -7.39
C ASP A 49 6.35 -8.00 -7.58
N MET A 50 5.96 -7.53 -8.78
CA MET A 50 4.59 -7.06 -9.05
C MET A 50 3.55 -8.15 -8.82
N GLU A 51 3.84 -9.39 -9.21
CA GLU A 51 2.92 -10.52 -9.00
C GLU A 51 2.75 -10.83 -7.50
N GLU A 52 3.84 -10.80 -6.73
CA GLU A 52 3.79 -10.97 -5.28
C GLU A 52 3.02 -9.83 -4.61
N HIS A 53 3.33 -8.57 -4.95
CA HIS A 53 2.64 -7.39 -4.45
C HIS A 53 1.11 -7.47 -4.67
N LEU A 54 0.67 -7.85 -5.87
CA LEU A 54 -0.74 -8.05 -6.16
C LEU A 54 -1.35 -9.18 -5.31
N ALA A 55 -0.59 -10.25 -5.04
CA ALA A 55 -1.04 -11.38 -4.25
C ALA A 55 -1.04 -11.13 -2.72
N THR A 56 -0.20 -10.23 -2.21
CA THR A 56 -0.13 -9.90 -0.78
C THR A 56 -1.03 -8.73 -0.43
N GLU A 57 -1.03 -7.68 -1.24
CA GLU A 57 -1.71 -6.42 -0.92
C GLU A 57 -3.11 -6.37 -1.51
N HIS A 58 -3.23 -6.67 -2.80
CA HIS A 58 -4.43 -6.39 -3.60
C HIS A 58 -5.30 -7.63 -3.89
N MET A 59 -4.93 -8.80 -3.36
CA MET A 59 -5.69 -10.02 -3.58
C MET A 59 -7.09 -9.87 -2.97
N PRO A 60 -8.18 -10.06 -3.74
CA PRO A 60 -9.53 -10.02 -3.20
C PRO A 60 -9.76 -11.22 -2.30
N VAL A 61 -10.14 -10.96 -1.06
CA VAL A 61 -10.45 -11.98 -0.04
C VAL A 61 -11.87 -11.78 0.46
N THR A 62 -12.59 -12.90 0.59
CA THR A 62 -13.92 -12.90 1.20
C THR A 62 -13.79 -13.13 2.70
N CYS A 63 -14.19 -12.13 3.48
CA CYS A 63 -14.26 -12.25 4.92
C CYS A 63 -15.43 -13.18 5.33
N LYS A 64 -15.37 -13.76 6.54
CA LYS A 64 -16.46 -14.59 7.09
C LYS A 64 -17.80 -13.85 7.21
N CYS A 65 -17.78 -12.52 7.22
CA CYS A 65 -18.96 -11.67 7.16
C CYS A 65 -19.61 -11.58 5.76
N LYS A 66 -19.07 -12.31 4.76
CA LYS A 66 -19.48 -12.35 3.35
C LYS A 66 -19.17 -11.07 2.55
N MET A 67 -18.35 -10.16 3.09
CA MET A 67 -17.84 -9.00 2.35
C MET A 67 -16.53 -9.36 1.63
N THR A 68 -16.38 -8.89 0.39
CA THR A 68 -15.13 -8.99 -0.38
C THR A 68 -14.34 -7.69 -0.23
N MET A 69 -13.05 -7.79 0.07
CA MET A 69 -12.13 -6.66 0.21
C MET A 69 -10.72 -7.09 -0.17
N GLU A 70 -9.78 -6.17 -0.25
CA GLU A 70 -8.37 -6.50 -0.50
C GLU A 70 -7.73 -7.10 0.74
N LYS A 71 -6.76 -7.98 0.53
CA LYS A 71 -6.09 -8.75 1.58
C LYS A 71 -5.40 -7.85 2.61
N ALA A 72 -4.80 -6.73 2.19
CA ALA A 72 -4.20 -5.75 3.09
C ALA A 72 -5.18 -5.22 4.16
N PHE A 73 -6.47 -5.06 3.82
CA PHE A 73 -7.48 -4.52 4.74
C PHE A 73 -8.17 -5.58 5.59
N LEU A 74 -7.92 -6.88 5.33
CA LEU A 74 -8.63 -7.96 6.02
C LEU A 74 -8.34 -8.00 7.52
N GLU A 75 -7.10 -7.70 7.93
CA GLU A 75 -6.71 -7.73 9.34
C GLU A 75 -7.38 -6.59 10.13
N GLU A 76 -7.32 -5.37 9.59
CA GLU A 76 -8.01 -4.21 10.17
C GLU A 76 -9.52 -4.47 10.25
N HIS A 77 -10.12 -4.99 9.16
CA HIS A 77 -11.53 -5.35 9.11
C HIS A 77 -11.92 -6.36 10.21
N LYS A 78 -11.09 -7.38 10.48
CA LYS A 78 -11.34 -8.35 11.57
C LYS A 78 -11.35 -7.69 12.95
N VAL A 79 -10.42 -6.77 13.21
CA VAL A 79 -10.34 -6.04 14.49
C VAL A 79 -11.58 -5.19 14.70
N ILE A 80 -11.97 -4.46 13.65
CA ILE A 80 -13.17 -3.63 13.63
C ILE A 80 -14.42 -4.49 13.87
N MET A 81 -14.59 -5.60 13.13
CA MET A 81 -15.71 -6.52 13.29
C MET A 81 -15.78 -7.11 14.71
N ASN A 82 -14.65 -7.52 15.27
CA ASN A 82 -14.60 -8.00 16.65
C ASN A 82 -15.03 -6.90 17.64
N THR A 83 -14.58 -5.65 17.44
CA THR A 83 -14.95 -4.51 18.29
C THR A 83 -16.46 -4.23 18.28
N TYR A 84 -17.11 -4.33 17.12
CA TYR A 84 -18.57 -4.18 17.01
C TYR A 84 -19.33 -5.32 17.69
N ILE A 85 -18.85 -6.56 17.55
CA ILE A 85 -19.45 -7.73 18.21
C ILE A 85 -19.36 -7.61 19.74
N THR A 86 -18.24 -7.15 20.30
CA THR A 86 -18.10 -6.99 21.76
C THR A 86 -18.97 -5.84 22.33
N ARG A 87 -19.28 -4.81 21.53
CA ARG A 87 -20.19 -3.73 21.96
C ARG A 87 -21.67 -4.16 21.98
N SER A 88 -22.06 -5.17 21.19
CA SER A 88 -23.42 -5.70 21.18
C SER A 88 -23.71 -6.64 22.36
N VAL A 89 -22.70 -7.30 22.96
CA VAL A 89 -22.88 -8.12 24.17
C VAL A 89 -22.86 -7.32 25.47
N LEU A 90 -22.34 -6.08 25.48
CA LEU A 90 -22.32 -5.22 26.68
C LEU A 90 -23.62 -4.45 26.93
N THR A 91 -24.55 -4.38 25.98
CA THR A 91 -25.85 -3.71 26.16
C THR A 91 -27.00 -4.66 26.55
N LEU A 92 -26.77 -5.98 26.58
CA LEU A 92 -27.77 -6.99 26.94
C LEU A 92 -27.44 -7.74 28.24
N GLY A 93 -26.78 -7.07 29.19
CA GLY A 93 -26.27 -7.69 30.42
C GLY A 93 -26.58 -6.96 31.73
N ILE A 94 -27.65 -6.17 31.82
CA ILE A 94 -28.12 -5.62 33.11
C ILE A 94 -29.66 -5.58 33.16
N ARG A 95 -30.27 -6.74 33.42
CA ARG A 95 -31.55 -6.84 34.12
C ARG A 95 -31.67 -8.27 34.59
N ASP A 96 -31.35 -8.48 35.87
CA ASP A 96 -32.08 -9.36 36.80
C ASP A 96 -31.35 -9.31 38.16
N LEU A 97 -31.56 -8.19 38.86
CA LEU A 97 -31.51 -8.16 40.33
C LEU A 97 -32.96 -8.16 40.79
N TYR A 98 -33.47 -9.34 41.14
CA TYR A 98 -34.55 -9.57 42.10
C TYR A 98 -34.45 -11.00 42.64
#